data_AF-A0AAJ1Q0C5-F1
#
_entry.id   AF-A0AAJ1Q0C5-F1
#
_cell.length_a   1.000
_cell.length_b   1.000
_cell.length_c   1.000
_cell.angle_alpha   90.00
_cell.angle_beta   90.00
_cell.angle_gamma   90.00
#
_symmetry.space_group_name_H-M   'P 1'
#
loop_
_entity.id
_entity.type
_entity.pdbx_description
1 polymer ?
#
loop_
_entity_poly.entity_id
_entity_poly.type
_entity_poly.pdbx_seq_one_letter_code
_entity_poly.pdbx_strand_id
1 'polypeptide(L)'
;MNLQFLRDSVRATALFLFSLIAVALFGMVVKTGIALVFWTAIIVALVLIGAVIYRNYQTLNRRSFFTALAILLPSLVGVASVVYLLSYYDGGVPVQFTRNDMVMNTIEALTIHQNGGLGSGDEVKPVFLTAVITSIFYGPGTSFSPLLTMLYGNIVAGLVVCCLASMFTGWLTWALLSHAPWPLRTAAVFVIGWVPFTRNIFGAVEFDGYLNIPVIYLILILSWITYRTLRPAQALIWLPVLLVATLATWSPASLMPGLLLLMALVRCLHNLPAHRPTSRELIWIALTWLCVAVFFFAWSLPALRVDGDYLSAGPGYFAGEISDHLTIASILLLLLLFVFAAALPRHRSPEAMGLGAFAVGSWLAIFFLLLLRESGDSRWGYYPLKMMWISTITFATIMTIEALRQAFTPRSASDRRSYAWWRGRCVQAAFFALSVVIMGVGSLLPFEHFGRGGTLFPTLPRYATMPTDKDHKMPTPEEKKLYDQLVEVFDENQGAPVVFIRHASNLAFDGDRNRYLIQFSAPTSYDVRIHAYREWHGDYYGMLCPLLRAWDKEATVITSTEGYKTTREQIDYCGLSDRVKLITLDN
;
A
#
# COMPACT_ATOMS: atom_id res chain seq x y z
N MET A 1 4.48 5.27 27.82
CA MET A 1 3.97 3.94 27.44
C MET A 1 5.11 2.92 27.40
N ASN A 2 4.86 1.70 27.89
CA ASN A 2 5.86 0.62 28.01
C ASN A 2 5.94 -0.22 26.70
N LEU A 3 7.08 -0.87 26.46
CA LEU A 3 7.32 -1.83 25.37
C LEU A 3 6.32 -3.00 25.37
N GLN A 4 5.81 -3.39 26.54
CA GLN A 4 4.79 -4.44 26.65
C GLN A 4 3.49 -4.05 25.94
N PHE A 5 3.05 -2.79 26.10
CA PHE A 5 1.85 -2.29 25.44
C PHE A 5 2.06 -2.28 23.92
N LEU A 6 3.21 -1.82 23.42
CA LEU A 6 3.54 -1.90 21.98
C LEU A 6 3.43 -3.34 21.44
N ARG A 7 4.00 -4.32 22.16
CA ARG A 7 3.93 -5.74 21.77
C ARG A 7 2.50 -6.26 21.70
N ASP A 8 1.66 -5.91 22.67
CA ASP A 8 0.26 -6.35 22.68
C ASP A 8 -0.55 -5.66 21.57
N SER A 9 -0.29 -4.37 21.27
CA SER A 9 -0.88 -3.66 20.13
C SER A 9 -0.48 -4.26 18.77
N VAL A 10 0.77 -4.70 18.62
CA VAL A 10 1.22 -5.38 17.39
C VAL A 10 0.51 -6.71 17.19
N ARG A 11 0.36 -7.51 18.26
CA ARG A 11 -0.40 -8.77 18.22
C ARG A 11 -1.86 -8.54 17.87
N ALA A 12 -2.49 -7.56 18.49
CA ALA A 12 -3.85 -7.15 18.18
C ALA A 12 -3.99 -6.76 16.70
N THR A 13 -3.07 -5.95 16.17
CA THR A 13 -3.13 -5.54 14.76
C THR A 13 -2.92 -6.73 13.81
N ALA A 14 -2.01 -7.64 14.13
CA ALA A 14 -1.82 -8.87 13.35
C ALA A 14 -3.08 -9.75 13.36
N LEU A 15 -3.74 -9.91 14.50
CA LEU A 15 -5.03 -10.62 14.60
C LEU A 15 -6.14 -9.92 13.82
N PHE A 16 -6.19 -8.60 13.87
CA PHE A 16 -7.18 -7.82 13.12
C PHE A 16 -7.02 -8.05 11.62
N LEU A 17 -5.81 -7.89 11.08
CA LEU A 17 -5.53 -8.16 9.66
C LEU A 17 -5.87 -9.61 9.27
N PHE A 18 -5.50 -10.58 10.12
CA PHE A 18 -5.85 -11.98 9.89
C PHE A 18 -7.36 -12.23 9.93
N SER A 19 -8.10 -11.56 10.82
CA SER A 19 -9.54 -11.68 10.90
C SER A 19 -10.23 -11.15 9.64
N LEU A 20 -9.73 -10.05 9.05
CA LEU A 20 -10.24 -9.55 7.78
C LEU A 20 -10.07 -10.58 6.66
N ILE A 21 -8.91 -11.21 6.60
CA ILE A 21 -8.61 -12.29 5.64
C ILE A 21 -9.55 -13.47 5.86
N ALA A 22 -9.64 -13.97 7.08
CA ALA A 22 -10.46 -15.13 7.41
C ALA A 22 -11.95 -14.89 7.13
N VAL A 23 -12.47 -13.71 7.48
CA VAL A 23 -13.89 -13.37 7.28
C VAL A 23 -14.20 -13.13 5.80
N ALA A 24 -13.30 -12.50 5.05
CA ALA A 24 -13.49 -12.33 3.60
C ALA A 24 -13.49 -13.69 2.86
N LEU A 25 -12.62 -14.62 3.27
CA LEU A 25 -12.62 -15.99 2.75
C LEU A 25 -13.90 -16.75 3.14
N PHE A 26 -14.37 -16.59 4.38
CA PHE A 26 -15.62 -17.21 4.82
C PHE A 26 -16.86 -16.62 4.11
N GLY A 27 -16.83 -15.32 3.81
CA GLY A 27 -17.87 -14.63 3.04
C GLY A 27 -18.10 -15.19 1.64
N MET A 28 -17.12 -15.88 1.05
CA MET A 28 -17.33 -16.62 -0.21
C MET A 28 -18.40 -17.70 -0.09
N VAL A 29 -18.54 -18.30 1.09
CA VAL A 29 -19.49 -19.38 1.37
C VAL A 29 -20.82 -18.80 1.82
N VAL A 30 -20.80 -17.69 2.56
CA VAL A 30 -21.97 -17.09 3.19
C VAL A 30 -22.28 -15.74 2.54
N LYS A 31 -23.28 -15.72 1.66
CA LYS A 31 -23.70 -14.54 0.89
C LYS A 31 -24.47 -13.52 1.76
N THR A 32 -23.79 -12.87 2.69
CA THR A 32 -24.37 -11.83 3.57
C THR A 32 -24.18 -10.41 3.03
N GLY A 33 -23.51 -10.24 1.88
CA GLY A 33 -22.94 -8.95 1.50
C GLY A 33 -21.91 -8.45 2.53
N ILE A 34 -21.45 -7.19 2.41
CA ILE A 34 -20.33 -6.70 3.23
C ILE A 34 -20.62 -6.70 4.73
N ALA A 35 -21.89 -6.79 5.14
CA ALA A 35 -22.32 -6.67 6.53
C ALA A 35 -21.51 -7.56 7.48
N LEU A 36 -21.21 -8.80 7.08
CA LEU A 36 -20.40 -9.71 7.89
C LEU A 36 -18.96 -9.19 8.07
N VAL A 37 -18.29 -8.81 6.98
CA VAL A 37 -16.93 -8.25 7.01
C VAL A 37 -16.90 -6.95 7.82
N PHE A 38 -17.84 -6.04 7.56
CA PHE A 38 -17.97 -4.73 8.21
C PHE A 38 -18.17 -4.86 9.72
N TRP A 39 -19.20 -5.60 10.16
CA TRP A 39 -19.50 -5.75 11.58
C TRP A 39 -18.44 -6.57 12.30
N THR A 40 -17.87 -7.59 11.66
CA THR A 40 -16.77 -8.35 12.26
C THR A 40 -15.53 -7.48 12.43
N ALA A 41 -15.19 -6.62 11.46
CA ALA A 41 -14.10 -5.67 11.61
C ALA A 41 -14.33 -4.75 12.83
N ILE A 42 -15.51 -4.17 12.98
CA ILE A 42 -15.84 -3.30 14.13
C ILE A 42 -15.72 -4.08 15.46
N ILE A 43 -16.37 -5.24 15.56
CA ILE A 43 -16.40 -6.04 16.79
C ILE A 43 -14.98 -6.49 17.16
N VAL A 44 -14.24 -7.04 16.20
CA VAL A 44 -12.86 -7.52 16.44
C VAL A 44 -11.95 -6.35 16.82
N ALA A 45 -12.06 -5.19 16.16
CA ALA A 45 -11.31 -4.00 16.54
C ALA A 45 -11.59 -3.59 17.99
N LEU A 46 -12.87 -3.48 18.38
CA LEU A 46 -13.26 -3.09 19.74
C LEU A 46 -12.79 -4.11 20.80
N VAL A 47 -12.95 -5.41 20.53
CA VAL A 47 -12.51 -6.48 21.43
C VAL A 47 -11.00 -6.46 21.62
N LEU A 48 -10.24 -6.32 20.53
CA LEU A 48 -8.78 -6.32 20.58
C LEU A 48 -8.23 -5.05 21.24
N ILE A 49 -8.81 -3.88 20.96
CA ILE A 49 -8.46 -2.62 21.65
C ILE A 49 -8.77 -2.75 23.14
N GLY A 50 -9.96 -3.23 23.50
CA GLY A 50 -10.37 -3.46 24.88
C GLY A 50 -9.43 -4.41 25.61
N ALA A 51 -9.03 -5.52 24.97
CA ALA A 51 -8.10 -6.49 25.53
C ALA A 51 -6.70 -5.89 25.76
N VAL A 52 -6.19 -5.09 24.82
CA VAL A 52 -4.89 -4.41 24.96
C VAL A 52 -4.92 -3.40 26.10
N ILE A 53 -5.97 -2.58 26.18
CA ILE A 53 -6.15 -1.58 27.25
C ILE A 53 -6.29 -2.30 28.60
N TYR A 54 -7.16 -3.30 28.70
CA TYR A 54 -7.37 -4.08 29.92
C TYR A 54 -6.09 -4.74 30.42
N ARG A 55 -5.23 -5.24 29.53
CA ARG A 55 -3.96 -5.84 29.95
C ARG A 55 -2.92 -4.81 30.42
N ASN A 56 -3.03 -3.56 29.97
CA ASN A 56 -2.02 -2.53 30.18
C ASN A 56 -2.50 -1.34 31.03
N TYR A 57 -3.73 -1.37 31.57
CA TYR A 57 -4.35 -0.22 32.25
C TYR A 57 -3.52 0.31 33.43
N GLN A 58 -2.87 -0.58 34.18
CA GLN A 58 -2.01 -0.22 35.31
C GLN A 58 -0.78 0.61 34.89
N THR A 59 -0.40 0.53 33.61
CA THR A 59 0.74 1.29 33.06
C THR A 59 0.34 2.69 32.55
N LEU A 60 -0.97 2.99 32.52
CA LEU A 60 -1.50 4.28 32.09
C LEU A 60 -1.40 5.29 33.23
N ASN A 61 -0.70 6.40 32.97
CA ASN A 61 -0.53 7.50 33.91
C ASN A 61 -0.48 8.83 33.15
N ARG A 62 -0.39 9.97 33.86
CA ARG A 62 -0.34 11.30 33.23
C ARG A 62 0.82 11.46 32.22
N ARG A 63 1.96 10.80 32.44
CA ARG A 63 3.08 10.79 31.47
C ARG A 63 2.76 9.99 30.20
N SER A 64 1.90 8.98 30.32
CA SER A 64 1.43 8.19 29.18
C SER A 64 0.51 9.00 28.27
N PHE A 65 -0.26 9.96 28.79
CA PHE A 65 -1.04 10.88 27.97
C PHE A 65 -0.13 11.72 27.05
N PHE A 66 0.90 12.37 27.60
CA PHE A 66 1.85 13.15 26.77
C PHE A 66 2.65 12.27 25.81
N THR A 67 2.95 11.02 26.20
CA THR A 67 3.57 10.05 25.29
C THR A 67 2.64 9.71 24.13
N ALA A 68 1.36 9.44 24.41
CA ALA A 68 0.36 9.14 23.39
C ALA A 68 0.17 10.32 22.46
N LEU A 69 0.09 11.55 22.99
CA LEU A 69 0.02 12.77 22.19
C LEU A 69 1.24 12.91 21.26
N ALA A 70 2.45 12.68 21.77
CA ALA A 70 3.66 12.73 20.94
C ALA A 70 3.67 11.67 19.83
N ILE A 71 3.15 10.47 20.09
CA ILE A 71 3.04 9.39 19.09
C ILE A 71 1.95 9.68 18.06
N LEU A 72 0.84 10.31 18.47
CA LEU A 72 -0.29 10.64 17.61
C LEU A 72 -0.05 11.91 16.78
N LEU A 73 0.80 12.82 17.25
CA LEU A 73 1.03 14.11 16.61
C LEU A 73 1.33 14.02 15.10
N PRO A 74 2.18 13.09 14.61
CA PRO A 74 2.44 12.97 13.18
C PRO A 74 1.21 12.52 12.40
N SER A 75 0.40 11.64 12.98
CA SER A 75 -0.87 11.23 12.36
C SER A 75 -1.86 12.39 12.30
N LEU A 76 -1.97 13.18 13.37
CA LEU A 76 -2.87 14.34 13.42
C LEU A 76 -2.50 15.39 12.37
N VAL A 77 -1.21 15.76 12.28
CA VAL A 77 -0.76 16.75 11.31
C VAL A 77 -0.87 16.18 9.88
N GLY A 78 -0.63 14.87 9.69
CA GLY A 78 -0.77 14.19 8.39
C GLY A 78 -2.21 14.18 7.89
N VAL A 79 -3.15 13.78 8.74
CA VAL A 79 -4.60 13.83 8.45
C VAL A 79 -5.03 15.26 8.19
N ALA A 80 -4.61 16.23 9.00
CA ALA A 80 -4.94 17.64 8.78
C ALA A 80 -4.44 18.14 7.40
N SER A 81 -3.27 17.68 6.95
CA SER A 81 -2.72 18.04 5.64
C SER A 81 -3.58 17.48 4.49
N VAL A 82 -4.07 16.25 4.64
CA VAL A 82 -4.95 15.63 3.64
C VAL A 82 -6.35 16.24 3.68
N VAL A 83 -6.92 16.51 4.86
CA VAL A 83 -8.20 17.22 4.96
C VAL A 83 -8.11 18.61 4.33
N TYR A 84 -7.00 19.32 4.54
CA TYR A 84 -6.73 20.60 3.89
C TYR A 84 -6.67 20.46 2.36
N LEU A 85 -5.99 19.44 1.84
CA LEU A 85 -5.99 19.12 0.40
C LEU A 85 -7.41 18.85 -0.12
N LEU A 86 -8.18 18.03 0.60
CA LEU A 86 -9.55 17.68 0.21
C LEU A 86 -10.51 18.87 0.28
N SER A 87 -10.23 19.86 1.12
CA SER A 87 -11.07 21.07 1.22
C SER A 87 -11.13 21.88 -0.08
N TYR A 88 -10.12 21.76 -0.96
CA TYR A 88 -10.13 22.40 -2.28
C TYR A 88 -11.14 21.81 -3.26
N TYR A 89 -11.70 20.63 -2.94
CA TYR A 89 -12.68 19.97 -3.78
C TYR A 89 -14.13 20.35 -3.44
N ASP A 90 -14.37 21.03 -2.33
CA ASP A 90 -15.72 21.37 -1.82
C ASP A 90 -16.70 20.18 -1.84
N GLY A 91 -16.21 18.96 -1.59
CA GLY A 91 -17.01 17.74 -1.64
C GLY A 91 -17.19 17.12 -3.05
N GLY A 92 -16.58 17.69 -4.08
CA GLY A 92 -16.50 17.11 -5.43
C GLY A 92 -15.41 16.05 -5.57
N VAL A 93 -15.18 15.59 -6.80
CA VAL A 93 -14.27 14.47 -7.08
C VAL A 93 -12.80 14.83 -6.80
N PRO A 94 -12.09 14.07 -5.93
CA PRO A 94 -10.67 14.30 -5.65
C PRO A 94 -9.79 13.74 -6.79
N VAL A 95 -9.66 14.49 -7.88
CA VAL A 95 -9.09 14.05 -9.18
C VAL A 95 -7.72 13.37 -9.06
N GLN A 96 -6.83 13.77 -8.15
CA GLN A 96 -5.55 13.07 -7.99
C GLN A 96 -5.76 11.59 -7.65
N PHE A 97 -6.70 11.31 -6.75
CA PHE A 97 -7.08 9.97 -6.34
C PHE A 97 -7.96 9.25 -7.37
N THR A 98 -8.00 9.73 -8.61
CA THR A 98 -8.72 9.05 -9.70
C THR A 98 -7.80 8.33 -10.69
N ARG A 99 -6.52 8.12 -10.35
CA ARG A 99 -5.54 7.63 -11.34
C ARG A 99 -5.12 6.17 -11.13
N ASN A 100 -4.69 5.54 -12.24
CA ASN A 100 -4.00 4.25 -12.30
C ASN A 100 -4.70 3.11 -11.52
N ASP A 101 -4.04 2.56 -10.51
CA ASP A 101 -4.51 1.41 -9.73
C ASP A 101 -5.70 1.77 -8.83
N MET A 102 -6.06 3.06 -8.69
CA MET A 102 -7.20 3.42 -7.83
C MET A 102 -8.51 2.87 -8.39
N VAL A 103 -8.71 2.92 -9.71
CA VAL A 103 -9.92 2.36 -10.35
C VAL A 103 -10.02 0.87 -10.02
N MET A 104 -8.92 0.14 -10.18
CA MET A 104 -8.86 -1.30 -9.90
C MET A 104 -9.12 -1.62 -8.44
N ASN A 105 -8.51 -0.89 -7.50
CA ASN A 105 -8.80 -1.05 -6.08
C ASN A 105 -10.27 -0.77 -5.75
N THR A 106 -10.88 0.20 -6.44
CA THR A 106 -12.29 0.56 -6.24
C THR A 106 -13.21 -0.56 -6.73
N ILE A 107 -12.92 -1.12 -7.90
CA ILE A 107 -13.68 -2.24 -8.46
C ILE A 107 -13.55 -3.48 -7.59
N GLU A 108 -12.33 -3.85 -7.19
CA GLU A 108 -12.11 -4.99 -6.31
C GLU A 108 -12.81 -4.81 -4.96
N ALA A 109 -12.74 -3.61 -4.37
CA ALA A 109 -13.43 -3.31 -3.13
C ALA A 109 -14.96 -3.35 -3.30
N LEU A 110 -15.49 -2.88 -4.43
CA LEU A 110 -16.92 -2.95 -4.75
C LEU A 110 -17.38 -4.40 -4.95
N THR A 111 -16.60 -5.22 -5.65
CA THR A 111 -16.86 -6.66 -5.81
C THR A 111 -16.94 -7.33 -4.44
N ILE A 112 -15.99 -7.05 -3.55
CA ILE A 112 -16.03 -7.57 -2.18
C ILE A 112 -17.23 -7.04 -1.39
N HIS A 113 -17.57 -5.77 -1.58
CA HIS A 113 -18.72 -5.15 -0.93
C HIS A 113 -20.04 -5.83 -1.31
N GLN A 114 -20.25 -6.04 -2.61
CA GLN A 114 -21.47 -6.66 -3.14
C GLN A 114 -21.56 -8.14 -2.80
N ASN A 115 -20.44 -8.88 -2.91
CA ASN A 115 -20.42 -10.32 -2.67
C ASN A 115 -20.38 -10.68 -1.18
N GLY A 116 -19.92 -9.77 -0.31
CA GLY A 116 -19.73 -10.03 1.12
C GLY A 116 -18.50 -10.83 1.47
N GLY A 117 -17.60 -10.99 0.51
CA GLY A 117 -16.39 -11.77 0.57
C GLY A 117 -15.71 -11.72 -0.78
N LEU A 118 -14.79 -12.65 -1.03
CA LEU A 118 -14.19 -12.79 -2.35
C LEU A 118 -15.29 -13.31 -3.31
N GLY A 119 -15.31 -12.83 -4.55
CA GLY A 119 -16.31 -13.26 -5.53
C GLY A 119 -16.21 -14.75 -5.90
N SER A 120 -16.70 -15.14 -7.07
CA SER A 120 -16.55 -16.51 -7.57
C SER A 120 -15.99 -16.53 -8.99
N GLY A 121 -15.09 -17.48 -9.29
CA GLY A 121 -14.46 -17.61 -10.61
C GLY A 121 -13.38 -16.54 -10.83
N ASP A 122 -13.38 -15.90 -12.00
CA ASP A 122 -12.34 -14.97 -12.46
C ASP A 122 -12.30 -13.63 -11.68
N GLU A 123 -13.27 -13.38 -10.80
CA GLU A 123 -13.28 -12.26 -9.86
C GLU A 123 -12.32 -12.46 -8.67
N VAL A 124 -11.89 -13.70 -8.44
CA VAL A 124 -11.17 -14.11 -7.25
C VAL A 124 -9.68 -13.86 -7.41
N LYS A 125 -9.17 -12.83 -6.73
CA LYS A 125 -7.74 -12.50 -6.75
C LYS A 125 -6.98 -13.07 -5.56
N PRO A 126 -5.71 -13.49 -5.72
CA PRO A 126 -4.86 -13.93 -4.61
C PRO A 126 -4.51 -12.81 -3.64
N VAL A 127 -4.51 -11.56 -4.12
CA VAL A 127 -4.19 -10.34 -3.39
C VAL A 127 -5.47 -9.51 -3.24
N PHE A 128 -6.03 -9.47 -2.03
CA PHE A 128 -7.36 -8.90 -1.80
C PHE A 128 -7.48 -8.09 -0.51
N LEU A 129 -6.46 -8.08 0.35
CA LEU A 129 -6.54 -7.42 1.66
C LEU A 129 -6.76 -5.92 1.54
N THR A 130 -6.16 -5.26 0.54
CA THR A 130 -6.40 -3.83 0.26
C THR A 130 -7.86 -3.56 -0.06
N ALA A 131 -8.43 -4.36 -0.96
CA ALA A 131 -9.84 -4.27 -1.35
C ALA A 131 -10.78 -4.52 -0.16
N VAL A 132 -10.46 -5.51 0.71
CA VAL A 132 -11.22 -5.75 1.94
C VAL A 132 -11.19 -4.53 2.86
N ILE A 133 -10.00 -3.97 3.14
CA ILE A 133 -9.86 -2.79 4.00
C ILE A 133 -10.67 -1.62 3.44
N THR A 134 -10.57 -1.38 2.15
CA THR A 134 -11.28 -0.32 1.45
C THR A 134 -12.80 -0.49 1.50
N SER A 135 -13.30 -1.71 1.25
CA SER A 135 -14.74 -2.02 1.21
C SER A 135 -15.46 -1.72 2.52
N ILE A 136 -14.76 -1.78 3.67
CA ILE A 136 -15.31 -1.42 4.98
C ILE A 136 -15.74 0.06 5.01
N PHE A 137 -15.04 0.93 4.29
CA PHE A 137 -15.33 2.37 4.26
C PHE A 137 -16.41 2.75 3.24
N TYR A 138 -16.97 1.80 2.50
CA TYR A 138 -18.15 2.04 1.65
C TYR A 138 -19.45 1.97 2.46
N GLY A 139 -19.37 1.49 3.71
CA GLY A 139 -20.49 1.39 4.64
C GLY A 139 -21.13 0.00 4.66
N PRO A 140 -22.14 -0.21 5.52
CA PRO A 140 -22.89 -1.45 5.57
C PRO A 140 -23.91 -1.50 4.44
N GLY A 141 -23.82 -2.48 3.54
CA GLY A 141 -24.75 -2.60 2.42
C GLY A 141 -24.45 -3.76 1.48
N THR A 142 -25.31 -3.92 0.49
CA THR A 142 -25.15 -4.89 -0.61
C THR A 142 -25.30 -4.21 -1.98
N SER A 143 -25.73 -2.94 -1.99
CA SER A 143 -25.96 -2.17 -3.19
C SER A 143 -24.66 -1.64 -3.78
N PHE A 144 -24.74 -1.23 -5.03
CA PHE A 144 -23.70 -0.45 -5.66
C PHE A 144 -23.56 0.88 -4.91
N SER A 145 -22.37 1.15 -4.37
CA SER A 145 -22.12 2.37 -3.58
C SER A 145 -21.93 3.58 -4.50
N PRO A 146 -22.39 4.79 -4.14
CA PRO A 146 -22.15 5.98 -4.94
C PRO A 146 -20.66 6.20 -5.23
N LEU A 147 -20.31 6.72 -6.42
CA LEU A 147 -18.90 6.87 -6.84
C LEU A 147 -18.10 7.67 -5.82
N LEU A 148 -18.67 8.77 -5.34
CA LEU A 148 -18.03 9.67 -4.39
C LEU A 148 -17.76 8.96 -3.06
N THR A 149 -18.71 8.17 -2.56
CA THR A 149 -18.53 7.35 -1.35
C THR A 149 -17.38 6.37 -1.53
N MET A 150 -17.27 5.73 -2.70
CA MET A 150 -16.18 4.80 -2.96
C MET A 150 -14.81 5.51 -3.02
N LEU A 151 -14.72 6.64 -3.73
CA LEU A 151 -13.47 7.41 -3.85
C LEU A 151 -12.98 7.92 -2.48
N TYR A 152 -13.86 8.52 -1.67
CA TYR A 152 -13.50 8.96 -0.33
C TYR A 152 -13.24 7.77 0.61
N GLY A 153 -13.95 6.66 0.45
CA GLY A 153 -13.70 5.43 1.19
C GLY A 153 -12.27 4.91 0.98
N ASN A 154 -11.78 4.93 -0.26
CA ASN A 154 -10.39 4.58 -0.59
C ASN A 154 -9.38 5.50 0.10
N ILE A 155 -9.65 6.81 0.09
CA ILE A 155 -8.79 7.81 0.74
C ILE A 155 -8.75 7.59 2.24
N VAL A 156 -9.91 7.37 2.87
CA VAL A 156 -10.01 7.09 4.32
C VAL A 156 -9.30 5.78 4.66
N ALA A 157 -9.44 4.73 3.85
CA ALA A 157 -8.71 3.48 4.02
C ALA A 157 -7.18 3.71 4.03
N GLY A 158 -6.67 4.44 3.03
CA GLY A 158 -5.26 4.84 2.96
C GLY A 158 -4.81 5.65 4.18
N LEU A 159 -5.62 6.63 4.62
CA LEU A 159 -5.36 7.45 5.80
C LEU A 159 -5.29 6.63 7.09
N VAL A 160 -6.24 5.72 7.31
CA VAL A 160 -6.28 4.88 8.51
C VAL A 160 -5.05 3.98 8.58
N VAL A 161 -4.65 3.38 7.45
CA VAL A 161 -3.44 2.57 7.37
C VAL A 161 -2.19 3.40 7.63
N CYS A 162 -2.08 4.61 7.06
CA CYS A 162 -0.97 5.52 7.31
C CYS A 162 -0.91 6.01 8.77
N CYS A 163 -2.06 6.28 9.40
CA CYS A 163 -2.16 6.59 10.82
C CYS A 163 -1.62 5.42 11.67
N LEU A 164 -2.07 4.20 11.41
CA LEU A 164 -1.58 3.02 12.12
C LEU A 164 -0.07 2.83 11.94
N ALA A 165 0.42 2.94 10.70
CA ALA A 165 1.85 2.85 10.41
C ALA A 165 2.64 3.93 11.16
N SER A 166 2.15 5.16 11.17
CA SER A 166 2.73 6.32 11.84
C SER A 166 2.79 6.13 13.36
N MET A 167 1.72 5.62 13.94
CA MET A 167 1.66 5.28 15.37
C MET A 167 2.65 4.18 15.72
N PHE A 168 2.76 3.10 14.94
CA PHE A 168 3.68 2.00 15.23
C PHE A 168 5.15 2.40 15.05
N THR A 169 5.50 3.16 14.02
CA THR A 169 6.87 3.66 13.82
C THR A 169 7.25 4.69 14.89
N GLY A 170 6.35 5.64 15.17
CA GLY A 170 6.54 6.65 16.22
C GLY A 170 6.66 6.02 17.61
N TRP A 171 5.84 5.01 17.92
CA TRP A 171 5.91 4.32 19.20
C TRP A 171 7.16 3.45 19.33
N LEU A 172 7.57 2.73 18.29
CA LEU A 172 8.84 2.00 18.30
C LEU A 172 10.01 2.95 18.55
N THR A 173 10.04 4.08 17.83
CA THR A 173 11.03 5.15 17.99
C THR A 173 11.04 5.66 19.42
N TRP A 174 9.87 5.99 19.96
CA TRP A 174 9.73 6.42 21.35
C TRP A 174 10.33 5.36 22.27
N ALA A 175 9.90 4.11 22.18
CA ALA A 175 10.30 3.03 23.07
C ALA A 175 11.82 2.79 23.07
N LEU A 176 12.46 2.84 21.89
CA LEU A 176 13.89 2.60 21.74
C LEU A 176 14.77 3.80 22.15
N LEU A 177 14.22 5.02 22.12
CA LEU A 177 14.91 6.25 22.54
C LEU A 177 14.64 6.61 24.02
N SER A 178 14.52 5.62 24.91
CA SER A 178 14.22 5.84 26.34
C SER A 178 15.25 6.68 27.09
N HIS A 179 16.49 6.70 26.60
CA HIS A 179 17.61 7.44 27.19
C HIS A 179 17.87 8.80 26.52
N ALA A 180 17.16 9.12 25.44
CA ALA A 180 17.27 10.43 24.80
C ALA A 180 16.52 11.50 25.61
N PRO A 181 16.99 12.77 25.60
CA PRO A 181 16.24 13.88 26.16
C PRO A 181 14.85 14.01 25.53
N TRP A 182 13.86 14.41 26.34
CA TRP A 182 12.45 14.45 25.91
C TRP A 182 12.22 15.25 24.61
N PRO A 183 12.76 16.47 24.42
CA PRO A 183 12.54 17.23 23.19
C PRO A 183 13.06 16.51 21.94
N LEU A 184 14.25 15.90 22.04
CA LEU A 184 14.87 15.19 20.93
C LEU A 184 14.15 13.88 20.61
N ARG A 185 13.68 13.19 21.65
CA ARG A 185 12.83 12.00 21.51
C ARG A 185 11.53 12.34 20.79
N THR A 186 10.86 13.43 21.17
CA THR A 186 9.64 13.92 20.53
C THR A 186 9.90 14.32 19.07
N ALA A 187 11.00 15.03 18.79
CA ALA A 187 11.38 15.40 17.43
C ALA A 187 11.65 14.16 16.54
N ALA A 188 12.38 13.17 17.07
CA ALA A 188 12.64 11.92 16.36
C ALA A 188 11.35 11.15 16.07
N VAL A 189 10.45 11.06 17.06
CA VAL A 189 9.11 10.46 16.86
C VAL A 189 8.33 11.21 15.80
N PHE A 190 8.40 12.54 15.79
CA PHE A 190 7.71 13.32 14.77
C PHE A 190 8.22 13.02 13.37
N VAL A 191 9.54 13.14 13.16
CA VAL A 191 10.18 12.93 11.85
C VAL A 191 9.95 11.50 11.33
N ILE A 192 10.13 10.49 12.19
CA ILE A 192 9.98 9.09 11.79
C ILE A 192 8.50 8.69 11.66
N GLY A 193 7.64 9.18 12.55
CA GLY A 193 6.20 9.00 12.48
C GLY A 193 5.57 9.69 11.27
N TRP A 194 6.25 10.67 10.67
CA TRP A 194 5.78 11.38 9.47
C TRP A 194 5.96 10.59 8.18
N VAL A 195 6.85 9.59 8.14
CA VAL A 195 7.18 8.83 6.92
C VAL A 195 5.94 8.31 6.16
N PRO A 196 4.90 7.75 6.81
CA PRO A 196 3.69 7.28 6.13
C PRO A 196 2.89 8.38 5.40
N PHE A 197 3.04 9.64 5.81
CA PHE A 197 2.38 10.81 5.19
C PHE A 197 3.27 11.53 4.19
N THR A 198 4.46 11.00 3.91
CA THR A 198 5.30 11.53 2.81
C THR A 198 4.67 11.21 1.46
N ARG A 199 5.10 11.94 0.44
CA ARG A 199 4.74 11.67 -0.96
C ARG A 199 5.04 10.21 -1.38
N ASN A 200 5.94 9.53 -0.67
CA ASN A 200 6.33 8.19 -1.02
C ASN A 200 5.38 7.07 -0.57
N ILE A 201 4.59 7.29 0.48
CA ILE A 201 3.68 6.27 1.01
C ILE A 201 2.24 6.70 0.74
N PHE A 202 1.76 7.75 1.39
CA PHE A 202 0.42 8.27 1.11
C PHE A 202 0.33 8.92 -0.27
N GLY A 203 1.39 9.62 -0.72
CA GLY A 203 1.39 10.19 -2.08
C GLY A 203 1.33 9.11 -3.18
N ALA A 204 1.79 7.88 -2.93
CA ALA A 204 1.63 6.79 -3.89
C ALA A 204 0.15 6.33 -4.00
N VAL A 205 -0.65 6.54 -2.96
CA VAL A 205 -2.11 6.39 -3.01
C VAL A 205 -2.72 7.57 -3.77
N GLU A 206 -2.30 8.79 -3.44
CA GLU A 206 -2.78 10.04 -4.06
C GLU A 206 -2.55 10.11 -5.56
N PHE A 207 -1.36 9.76 -6.06
CA PHE A 207 -0.99 9.98 -7.46
C PHE A 207 -1.08 8.74 -8.33
N ASP A 208 -0.83 7.56 -7.73
CA ASP A 208 -0.70 6.31 -8.48
C ASP A 208 -1.74 5.26 -8.06
N GLY A 209 -2.58 5.55 -7.05
CA GLY A 209 -3.63 4.63 -6.59
C GLY A 209 -3.10 3.39 -5.86
N TYR A 210 -1.83 3.36 -5.46
CA TYR A 210 -1.17 2.19 -4.89
C TYR A 210 -1.50 1.97 -3.40
N LEU A 211 -2.74 1.60 -3.09
CA LEU A 211 -3.19 1.30 -1.72
C LEU A 211 -2.41 0.16 -1.04
N ASN A 212 -1.78 -0.73 -1.81
CA ASN A 212 -0.96 -1.80 -1.25
C ASN A 212 0.36 -1.30 -0.62
N ILE A 213 0.92 -0.16 -1.07
CA ILE A 213 2.15 0.40 -0.51
C ILE A 213 2.03 0.70 1.00
N PRO A 214 1.07 1.51 1.48
CA PRO A 214 0.94 1.79 2.90
C PRO A 214 0.61 0.54 3.73
N VAL A 215 -0.17 -0.40 3.19
CA VAL A 215 -0.52 -1.65 3.90
C VAL A 215 0.71 -2.54 4.06
N ILE A 216 1.51 -2.73 2.99
CA ILE A 216 2.77 -3.48 3.06
C ILE A 216 3.74 -2.79 4.02
N TYR A 217 3.90 -1.47 3.93
CA TYR A 217 4.76 -0.73 4.85
C TYR A 217 4.36 -0.96 6.33
N LEU A 218 3.07 -0.87 6.65
CA LEU A 218 2.54 -1.22 7.98
C LEU A 218 2.94 -2.65 8.38
N ILE A 219 2.65 -3.64 7.54
CA ILE A 219 2.93 -5.06 7.85
C ILE A 219 4.43 -5.30 8.07
N LEU A 220 5.30 -4.64 7.30
CA LEU A 220 6.76 -4.77 7.45
C LEU A 220 7.25 -4.12 8.74
N ILE A 221 6.70 -2.98 9.15
CA ILE A 221 6.97 -2.38 10.47
C ILE A 221 6.49 -3.30 11.59
N LEU A 222 5.29 -3.86 11.50
CA LEU A 222 4.78 -4.85 12.48
C LEU A 222 5.68 -6.09 12.54
N SER A 223 6.16 -6.57 11.40
CA SER A 223 7.07 -7.71 11.29
C SER A 223 8.41 -7.41 11.95
N TRP A 224 8.95 -6.21 11.71
CA TRP A 224 10.16 -5.74 12.38
C TRP A 224 9.95 -5.67 13.89
N ILE A 225 8.89 -5.02 14.38
CA ILE A 225 8.62 -4.92 15.83
C ILE A 225 8.47 -6.31 16.45
N THR A 226 7.76 -7.23 15.78
CA THR A 226 7.57 -8.61 16.22
C THR A 226 8.92 -9.33 16.37
N TYR A 227 9.73 -9.34 15.31
CA TYR A 227 11.05 -9.97 15.31
C TYR A 227 12.02 -9.33 16.33
N ARG A 228 11.99 -8.00 16.41
CA ARG A 228 12.91 -7.19 17.20
C ARG A 228 12.62 -7.25 18.69
N THR A 229 11.35 -7.27 19.08
CA THR A 229 10.95 -7.06 20.48
C THR A 229 10.44 -8.32 21.16
N LEU A 230 9.93 -9.33 20.43
CA LEU A 230 9.47 -10.57 21.03
C LEU A 230 10.63 -11.57 21.25
N ARG A 231 10.38 -12.55 22.12
CA ARG A 231 11.25 -13.73 22.23
C ARG A 231 11.17 -14.55 20.92
N PRO A 232 12.23 -15.26 20.52
CA PRO A 232 12.24 -16.02 19.27
C PRO A 232 11.04 -16.95 19.10
N ALA A 233 10.68 -17.74 20.12
CA ALA A 233 9.51 -18.62 20.09
C ALA A 233 8.19 -17.85 19.87
N GLN A 234 8.03 -16.67 20.47
CA GLN A 234 6.86 -15.83 20.26
C GLN A 234 6.84 -15.20 18.87
N ALA A 235 8.01 -14.80 18.34
CA ALA A 235 8.11 -14.30 16.98
C ALA A 235 7.71 -15.39 15.95
N LEU A 236 8.06 -16.65 16.21
CA LEU A 236 7.63 -17.80 15.40
C LEU A 236 6.11 -18.04 15.39
N ILE A 237 5.36 -17.48 16.33
CA ILE A 237 3.88 -17.54 16.34
C ILE A 237 3.30 -16.43 15.47
N TRP A 238 3.83 -15.21 15.59
CA TRP A 238 3.21 -14.01 15.03
C TRP A 238 3.71 -13.61 13.64
N LEU A 239 4.96 -13.91 13.30
CA LEU A 239 5.50 -13.67 11.95
C LEU A 239 4.78 -14.47 10.85
N PRO A 240 4.34 -15.74 11.06
CA PRO A 240 3.51 -16.46 10.08
C PRO A 240 2.18 -15.75 9.78
N VAL A 241 1.55 -15.13 10.79
CA VAL A 241 0.30 -14.38 10.60
C VAL A 241 0.53 -13.14 9.74
N LEU A 242 1.63 -12.41 9.98
CA LEU A 242 2.03 -11.28 9.17
C LEU A 242 2.48 -11.70 7.76
N LEU A 243 3.05 -12.90 7.60
CA LEU A 243 3.38 -13.47 6.30
C LEU A 243 2.12 -13.69 5.46
N VAL A 244 1.06 -14.28 6.04
CA VAL A 244 -0.25 -14.43 5.38
C VAL A 244 -0.84 -13.07 5.01
N ALA A 245 -0.80 -12.09 5.92
CA ALA A 245 -1.25 -10.73 5.61
C ALA A 245 -0.47 -10.10 4.45
N THR A 246 0.84 -10.33 4.39
CA THR A 246 1.67 -9.85 3.28
C THR A 246 1.29 -10.55 1.97
N LEU A 247 1.11 -11.88 1.99
CA LEU A 247 0.69 -12.65 0.81
C LEU A 247 -0.65 -12.19 0.27
N ALA A 248 -1.62 -11.91 1.14
CA ALA A 248 -2.95 -11.39 0.79
C ALA A 248 -2.94 -9.92 0.35
N THR A 249 -1.84 -9.20 0.54
CA THR A 249 -1.71 -7.78 0.14
C THR A 249 -0.90 -7.64 -1.15
N TRP A 250 0.28 -8.24 -1.20
CA TRP A 250 1.15 -8.29 -2.38
C TRP A 250 2.23 -9.36 -2.20
N SER A 251 2.10 -10.47 -2.94
CA SER A 251 2.87 -11.69 -2.70
C SER A 251 4.40 -11.55 -2.76
N PRO A 252 5.01 -10.78 -3.69
CA PRO A 252 6.48 -10.63 -3.73
C PRO A 252 7.06 -10.06 -2.42
N ALA A 253 6.34 -9.16 -1.75
CA ALA A 253 6.79 -8.56 -0.51
C ALA A 253 6.87 -9.56 0.67
N SER A 254 6.24 -10.74 0.56
CA SER A 254 6.23 -11.77 1.59
C SER A 254 7.61 -12.37 1.89
N LEU A 255 8.58 -12.23 0.99
CA LEU A 255 9.96 -12.67 1.19
C LEU A 255 10.65 -11.97 2.37
N MET A 256 10.31 -10.71 2.64
CA MET A 256 10.86 -9.96 3.78
C MET A 256 10.43 -10.54 5.14
N PRO A 257 9.13 -10.65 5.48
CA PRO A 257 8.70 -11.33 6.71
C PRO A 257 9.07 -12.82 6.73
N GLY A 258 9.13 -13.49 5.58
CA GLY A 258 9.58 -14.88 5.46
C GLY A 258 11.03 -15.08 5.91
N LEU A 259 11.95 -14.20 5.52
CA LEU A 259 13.33 -14.28 5.99
C LEU A 259 13.51 -13.82 7.44
N LEU A 260 12.70 -12.86 7.92
CA LEU A 260 12.65 -12.56 9.36
C LEU A 260 12.18 -13.75 10.18
N LEU A 261 11.22 -14.53 9.67
CA LEU A 261 10.74 -15.76 10.26
C LEU A 261 11.83 -16.83 10.29
N LEU A 262 12.59 -16.99 9.20
CA LEU A 262 13.76 -17.87 9.16
C LEU A 262 14.82 -17.45 10.19
N MET A 263 15.12 -16.16 10.32
CA MET A 263 16.06 -15.69 11.34
C MET A 263 15.53 -15.85 12.77
N ALA A 264 14.22 -15.71 12.98
CA ALA A 264 13.60 -16.01 14.26
C ALA A 264 13.75 -17.50 14.61
N LEU A 265 13.63 -18.40 13.63
CA LEU A 265 13.89 -19.83 13.81
C LEU A 265 15.35 -20.10 14.18
N VAL A 266 16.30 -19.55 13.41
CA VAL A 266 17.74 -19.69 13.71
C VAL A 266 18.05 -19.19 15.14
N ARG A 267 17.50 -18.04 15.53
CA ARG A 267 17.63 -17.50 16.88
C ARG A 267 16.97 -18.39 17.94
N CYS A 268 15.85 -19.03 17.62
CA CYS A 268 15.19 -19.96 18.54
C CYS A 268 16.06 -21.21 18.74
N LEU A 269 16.50 -21.84 17.65
CA LEU A 269 17.34 -23.05 17.65
C LEU A 269 18.66 -22.82 18.39
N HIS A 270 19.36 -21.73 18.11
CA HIS A 270 20.62 -21.39 18.79
C HIS A 270 20.43 -21.16 20.30
N ASN A 271 19.26 -20.63 20.72
CA ASN A 271 18.98 -20.32 22.12
C ASN A 271 18.21 -21.43 22.86
N LEU A 272 17.92 -22.56 22.22
CA LEU A 272 17.23 -23.71 22.83
C LEU A 272 17.84 -24.17 24.16
N PRO A 273 19.18 -24.21 24.35
CA PRO A 273 19.75 -24.65 25.62
C PRO A 273 19.35 -23.76 26.80
N ALA A 274 19.14 -22.46 26.55
CA ALA A 274 18.85 -21.47 27.59
C ALA A 274 17.36 -21.09 27.68
N HIS A 275 16.60 -21.21 26.58
CA HIS A 275 15.22 -20.72 26.47
C HIS A 275 14.37 -21.68 25.61
N ARG A 276 13.95 -22.80 26.19
CA ARG A 276 13.07 -23.76 25.52
C ARG A 276 11.66 -23.19 25.35
N PRO A 277 11.02 -23.34 24.17
CA PRO A 277 9.61 -23.04 24.00
C PRO A 277 8.75 -23.86 24.96
N THR A 278 7.72 -23.25 25.50
CA THR A 278 6.70 -23.95 26.31
C THR A 278 5.79 -24.81 25.42
N SER A 279 5.13 -25.83 25.97
CA SER A 279 4.17 -26.66 25.22
C SER A 279 3.06 -25.82 24.58
N ARG A 280 2.61 -24.78 25.27
CA ARG A 280 1.63 -23.82 24.73
C ARG A 280 2.19 -23.07 23.53
N GLU A 281 3.43 -22.58 23.59
CA GLU A 281 4.07 -21.91 22.46
C GLU A 281 4.25 -22.86 21.26
N LEU A 282 4.61 -24.13 21.49
CA LEU A 282 4.71 -25.14 20.42
C LEU A 282 3.36 -25.38 19.73
N ILE A 283 2.27 -25.49 20.49
CA ILE A 283 0.91 -25.62 19.92
C ILE A 283 0.58 -24.40 19.06
N TRP A 284 0.83 -23.18 19.55
CA TRP A 284 0.57 -21.98 18.77
C TRP A 284 1.45 -21.85 17.53
N ILE A 285 2.72 -22.25 17.59
CA ILE A 285 3.60 -22.32 16.41
C ILE A 285 2.99 -23.30 15.40
N ALA A 286 2.62 -24.51 15.80
CA ALA A 286 2.03 -25.50 14.91
C ALA A 286 0.74 -24.98 14.26
N LEU A 287 -0.14 -24.35 15.04
CA LEU A 287 -1.40 -23.79 14.55
C LEU A 287 -1.18 -22.66 13.53
N THR A 288 -0.29 -21.70 13.80
CA THR A 288 -0.09 -20.58 12.86
C THR A 288 0.62 -21.02 11.59
N TRP A 289 1.51 -22.02 11.65
CA TRP A 289 2.09 -22.64 10.46
C TRP A 289 1.08 -23.45 9.67
N LEU A 290 0.17 -24.16 10.33
CA LEU A 290 -0.94 -24.83 9.66
C LEU A 290 -1.82 -23.81 8.91
N CYS A 291 -2.10 -22.64 9.50
CA CYS A 291 -2.81 -21.56 8.82
C CYS A 291 -2.06 -21.07 7.58
N VAL A 292 -0.73 -20.91 7.64
CA VAL A 292 0.08 -20.55 6.46
C VAL A 292 -0.05 -21.62 5.38
N ALA A 293 0.09 -22.89 5.74
CA ALA A 293 -0.01 -24.00 4.81
C ALA A 293 -1.39 -24.06 4.14
N VAL A 294 -2.46 -23.96 4.94
CA VAL A 294 -3.84 -23.93 4.43
C VAL A 294 -4.05 -22.74 3.51
N PHE A 295 -3.64 -21.53 3.89
CA PHE A 295 -3.75 -20.36 3.03
C PHE A 295 -2.97 -20.54 1.73
N PHE A 296 -1.75 -21.04 1.78
CA PHE A 296 -0.93 -21.26 0.59
C PHE A 296 -1.54 -22.30 -0.35
N PHE A 297 -1.86 -23.50 0.15
CA PHE A 297 -2.34 -24.61 -0.67
C PHE A 297 -3.80 -24.49 -1.10
N ALA A 298 -4.66 -23.94 -0.26
CA ALA A 298 -6.08 -23.80 -0.56
C ALA A 298 -6.42 -22.50 -1.30
N TRP A 299 -5.55 -21.48 -1.19
CA TRP A 299 -5.83 -20.17 -1.78
C TRP A 299 -4.76 -19.67 -2.74
N SER A 300 -3.56 -19.36 -2.24
CA SER A 300 -2.54 -18.70 -3.06
C SER A 300 -2.14 -19.53 -4.28
N LEU A 301 -1.93 -20.84 -4.11
CA LEU A 301 -1.48 -21.71 -5.19
C LEU A 301 -2.58 -21.94 -6.26
N PRO A 302 -3.84 -22.25 -5.92
CA PRO A 302 -4.93 -22.27 -6.91
C PRO A 302 -5.11 -20.95 -7.64
N ALA A 303 -5.13 -19.83 -6.91
CA ALA A 303 -5.28 -18.51 -7.50
C ALA A 303 -4.12 -18.19 -8.46
N LEU A 304 -2.86 -18.47 -8.09
CA LEU A 304 -1.71 -18.32 -9.00
C LEU A 304 -1.75 -19.24 -10.23
N ARG A 305 -2.48 -20.35 -10.18
CA ARG A 305 -2.64 -21.25 -11.33
C ARG A 305 -3.68 -20.71 -12.32
N VAL A 306 -4.69 -20.02 -11.83
CA VAL A 306 -5.77 -19.40 -12.64
C VAL A 306 -5.31 -18.03 -13.16
N ASP A 307 -4.80 -17.20 -12.25
CA ASP A 307 -4.26 -15.85 -12.48
C ASP A 307 -2.75 -15.87 -12.75
N GLY A 308 -2.19 -16.99 -13.24
CA GLY A 308 -0.77 -17.07 -13.60
C GLY A 308 -0.37 -15.95 -14.56
N ASP A 309 -1.34 -15.47 -15.33
CA ASP A 309 -1.18 -14.34 -16.25
C ASP A 309 -1.13 -12.96 -15.59
N TYR A 310 -1.59 -12.82 -14.35
CA TYR A 310 -1.58 -11.56 -13.60
C TYR A 310 -0.16 -11.21 -13.11
N LEU A 311 0.70 -12.22 -12.95
CA LEU A 311 2.15 -12.06 -12.74
C LEU A 311 2.94 -12.16 -14.06
N SER A 312 2.36 -12.75 -15.11
CA SER A 312 2.91 -12.73 -16.48
C SER A 312 2.59 -11.43 -17.21
N ALA A 313 1.75 -10.56 -16.63
CA ALA A 313 1.41 -9.24 -17.14
C ALA A 313 2.69 -8.49 -17.51
N GLY A 314 2.88 -8.37 -18.83
CA GLY A 314 4.14 -7.98 -19.44
C GLY A 314 4.57 -6.57 -19.05
N PRO A 315 5.86 -6.23 -19.27
CA PRO A 315 6.47 -5.02 -18.77
C PRO A 315 5.74 -3.76 -19.18
N GLY A 316 6.19 -2.65 -18.62
CA GLY A 316 5.54 -1.38 -18.32
C GLY A 316 6.60 -0.39 -18.60
N TYR A 317 6.21 0.69 -19.26
CA TYR A 317 7.09 1.60 -19.95
C TYR A 317 8.26 1.99 -19.02
N PHE A 318 9.37 1.27 -19.18
CA PHE A 318 10.68 1.76 -18.80
C PHE A 318 11.30 2.28 -20.08
N ALA A 319 10.77 3.40 -20.57
CA ALA A 319 11.64 4.20 -21.43
C ALA A 319 12.78 4.74 -20.56
N GLY A 320 13.97 4.21 -20.80
CA GLY A 320 15.24 4.81 -20.40
C GLY A 320 16.22 3.83 -19.78
N GLU A 321 17.45 3.85 -20.28
CA GLU A 321 18.67 3.26 -19.69
C GLU A 321 18.77 3.52 -18.17
N ILE A 322 18.23 4.66 -17.73
CA ILE A 322 18.17 5.09 -16.33
C ILE A 322 17.49 4.05 -15.43
N SER A 323 16.35 3.45 -15.80
CA SER A 323 15.65 2.50 -14.92
C SER A 323 16.43 1.21 -14.67
N ASP A 324 17.13 0.72 -15.70
CA ASP A 324 18.01 -0.43 -15.57
C ASP A 324 19.22 -0.06 -14.67
N HIS A 325 19.75 1.16 -14.79
CA HIS A 325 20.75 1.67 -13.85
C HIS A 325 20.23 1.82 -12.40
N LEU A 326 18.99 2.24 -12.19
CA LEU A 326 18.35 2.33 -10.87
C LEU A 326 18.20 0.95 -10.22
N THR A 327 17.80 -0.03 -11.04
CA THR A 327 17.67 -1.43 -10.64
C THR A 327 19.02 -2.01 -10.25
N ILE A 328 20.05 -1.79 -11.07
CA ILE A 328 21.43 -2.21 -10.78
C ILE A 328 21.95 -1.51 -9.52
N ALA A 329 21.74 -0.20 -9.38
CA ALA A 329 22.17 0.57 -8.21
C ALA A 329 21.51 0.06 -6.92
N SER A 330 20.23 -0.34 -6.99
CA SER A 330 19.50 -0.91 -5.86
C SER A 330 19.96 -2.32 -5.52
N ILE A 331 20.26 -3.15 -6.52
CA ILE A 331 20.90 -4.45 -6.32
C ILE A 331 22.26 -4.27 -5.62
N LEU A 332 23.08 -3.34 -6.08
CA LEU A 332 24.37 -3.01 -5.47
C LEU A 332 24.21 -2.48 -4.04
N LEU A 333 23.20 -1.63 -3.79
CA LEU A 333 22.90 -1.11 -2.46
C LEU A 333 22.46 -2.21 -1.49
N LEU A 334 21.59 -3.12 -1.93
CA LEU A 334 21.16 -4.28 -1.15
C LEU A 334 22.30 -5.27 -0.90
N LEU A 335 23.20 -5.44 -1.87
CA LEU A 335 24.41 -6.25 -1.73
C LEU A 335 25.42 -5.62 -0.76
N LEU A 336 25.65 -4.30 -0.85
CA LEU A 336 26.44 -3.55 0.12
C LEU A 336 25.86 -3.67 1.53
N LEU A 337 24.54 -3.66 1.65
CA LEU A 337 23.83 -3.85 2.91
C LEU A 337 23.97 -5.27 3.47
N PHE A 338 23.86 -6.28 2.62
CA PHE A 338 24.15 -7.65 2.99
C PHE A 338 25.59 -7.79 3.49
N VAL A 339 26.56 -7.27 2.73
CA VAL A 339 27.98 -7.26 3.11
C VAL A 339 28.19 -6.51 4.42
N PHE A 340 27.53 -5.38 4.62
CA PHE A 340 27.61 -4.60 5.86
C PHE A 340 27.02 -5.36 7.06
N ALA A 341 25.84 -5.98 6.91
CA ALA A 341 25.24 -6.84 7.92
C ALA A 341 26.12 -8.07 8.23
N ALA A 342 26.75 -8.64 7.19
CA ALA A 342 27.67 -9.77 7.27
C ALA A 342 29.08 -9.39 7.72
N ALA A 343 29.45 -8.11 7.79
CA ALA A 343 30.76 -7.62 8.26
C ALA A 343 30.72 -7.02 9.68
N LEU A 344 29.52 -6.81 10.23
CA LEU A 344 29.33 -6.35 11.61
C LEU A 344 29.87 -7.41 12.58
N PRO A 345 30.88 -7.11 13.43
CA PRO A 345 31.47 -8.06 14.39
C PRO A 345 30.48 -8.57 15.45
N ARG A 346 29.24 -8.10 15.43
CA ARG A 346 28.10 -8.61 16.20
C ARG A 346 27.24 -9.55 15.35
N HIS A 347 27.82 -10.56 14.68
CA HIS A 347 27.08 -11.56 13.89
C HIS A 347 25.94 -12.29 14.64
N ARG A 348 25.81 -12.08 15.96
CA ARG A 348 24.73 -12.62 16.80
C ARG A 348 23.73 -11.58 17.32
N SER A 349 23.87 -10.29 17.03
CA SER A 349 22.89 -9.31 17.53
C SER A 349 21.58 -9.42 16.72
N PRO A 350 20.41 -9.54 17.38
CA PRO A 350 19.12 -9.66 16.71
C PRO A 350 18.91 -8.60 15.63
N GLU A 351 19.35 -7.37 15.88
CA GLU A 351 19.21 -6.24 14.96
C GLU A 351 19.97 -6.46 13.64
N ALA A 352 21.23 -6.91 13.70
CA ALA A 352 22.05 -7.11 12.51
C ALA A 352 21.52 -8.29 11.67
N MET A 353 21.16 -9.39 12.32
CA MET A 353 20.54 -10.55 11.65
C MET A 353 19.21 -10.17 10.99
N GLY A 354 18.39 -9.36 11.67
CA GLY A 354 17.10 -8.93 11.13
C GLY A 354 17.26 -8.02 9.92
N LEU A 355 18.16 -7.03 10.00
CA LEU A 355 18.45 -6.14 8.88
C LEU A 355 19.00 -6.90 7.67
N GLY A 356 19.90 -7.88 7.91
CA GLY A 356 20.41 -8.75 6.86
C GLY A 356 19.31 -9.57 6.19
N ALA A 357 18.42 -10.18 6.97
CA ALA A 357 17.27 -10.90 6.43
C ALA A 357 16.32 -10.01 5.63
N PHE A 358 16.05 -8.80 6.12
CA PHE A 358 15.22 -7.85 5.39
C PHE A 358 15.84 -7.47 4.04
N ALA A 359 17.14 -7.16 4.02
CA ALA A 359 17.87 -6.81 2.80
C ALA A 359 17.89 -7.95 1.78
N VAL A 360 18.17 -9.19 2.22
CA VAL A 360 18.13 -10.37 1.33
C VAL A 360 16.71 -10.62 0.81
N GLY A 361 15.68 -10.37 1.63
CA GLY A 361 14.28 -10.59 1.24
C GLY A 361 13.84 -9.59 0.19
N SER A 362 14.20 -8.33 0.37
CA SER A 362 14.03 -7.29 -0.63
C SER A 362 14.75 -7.65 -1.93
N TRP A 363 16.01 -8.08 -1.84
CA TRP A 363 16.80 -8.47 -3.01
C TRP A 363 16.18 -9.63 -3.79
N LEU A 364 15.79 -10.70 -3.09
CA LEU A 364 15.13 -11.86 -3.71
C LEU A 364 13.80 -11.48 -4.36
N ALA A 365 13.01 -10.60 -3.74
CA ALA A 365 11.74 -10.14 -4.30
C ALA A 365 11.95 -9.34 -5.59
N ILE A 366 12.92 -8.42 -5.60
CA ILE A 366 13.26 -7.64 -6.79
C ILE A 366 13.80 -8.57 -7.88
N PHE A 367 14.74 -9.46 -7.53
CA PHE A 367 15.31 -10.43 -8.47
C PHE A 367 14.23 -11.32 -9.09
N PHE A 368 13.31 -11.84 -8.29
CA PHE A 368 12.17 -12.63 -8.76
C PHE A 368 11.31 -11.83 -9.74
N LEU A 369 10.97 -10.57 -9.43
CA LEU A 369 10.20 -9.72 -10.33
C LEU A 369 10.95 -9.37 -11.62
N LEU A 370 12.28 -9.28 -11.59
CA LEU A 370 13.10 -9.09 -12.79
C LEU A 370 13.13 -10.33 -13.68
N LEU A 371 13.14 -11.54 -13.09
CA LEU A 371 13.10 -12.79 -13.84
C LEU A 371 11.77 -13.01 -14.56
N LEU A 372 10.69 -12.42 -14.07
CA LEU A 372 9.37 -12.48 -14.71
C LEU A 372 9.20 -11.50 -15.89
N ARG A 373 10.24 -10.73 -16.25
CA ARG A 373 10.17 -9.71 -17.33
C ARG A 373 10.43 -10.30 -18.71
N GLU A 374 9.45 -10.24 -19.62
CA GLU A 374 9.67 -10.48 -21.06
C GLU A 374 10.30 -9.27 -21.77
N SER A 375 11.04 -9.49 -22.86
CA SER A 375 11.67 -8.40 -23.62
C SER A 375 10.65 -7.66 -24.51
N GLY A 376 10.46 -6.34 -24.29
CA GLY A 376 9.81 -5.45 -25.27
C GLY A 376 8.35 -5.02 -25.02
N ASP A 377 7.70 -5.45 -23.94
CA ASP A 377 6.34 -4.99 -23.58
C ASP A 377 6.39 -3.81 -22.56
N SER A 378 5.43 -2.90 -22.61
CA SER A 378 5.56 -1.55 -22.05
C SER A 378 4.32 -1.02 -21.29
N ARG A 379 3.40 -1.87 -20.83
CA ARG A 379 2.25 -1.54 -19.95
C ARG A 379 2.36 -1.82 -18.41
N TRP A 380 3.03 -2.86 -17.85
CA TRP A 380 2.99 -3.20 -16.37
C TRP A 380 4.29 -3.43 -15.53
N GLY A 381 5.46 -3.35 -16.12
CA GLY A 381 6.83 -3.57 -15.58
C GLY A 381 7.34 -2.61 -14.49
N TYR A 382 6.51 -1.78 -13.89
CA TYR A 382 6.91 -0.94 -12.76
C TYR A 382 7.08 -1.73 -11.44
N TYR A 383 6.71 -3.01 -11.39
CA TYR A 383 6.72 -3.82 -10.15
C TYR A 383 8.08 -3.95 -9.45
N PRO A 384 9.22 -4.21 -10.13
CA PRO A 384 10.53 -4.19 -9.49
C PRO A 384 10.83 -2.82 -8.84
N LEU A 385 10.49 -1.72 -9.51
CA LEU A 385 10.66 -0.36 -8.99
C LEU A 385 9.76 -0.10 -7.77
N LYS A 386 8.50 -0.52 -7.82
CA LYS A 386 7.58 -0.46 -6.67
C LYS A 386 8.11 -1.26 -5.48
N MET A 387 8.68 -2.45 -5.72
CA MET A 387 9.30 -3.27 -4.67
C MET A 387 10.55 -2.61 -4.07
N MET A 388 11.40 -2.03 -4.92
CA MET A 388 12.57 -1.25 -4.50
C MET A 388 12.15 -0.05 -3.65
N TRP A 389 11.10 0.64 -4.07
CA TRP A 389 10.56 1.82 -3.37
C TRP A 389 10.06 1.46 -1.96
N ILE A 390 9.20 0.45 -1.84
CA ILE A 390 8.70 -0.02 -0.55
C ILE A 390 9.86 -0.47 0.36
N SER A 391 10.81 -1.24 -0.21
CA SER A 391 11.94 -1.80 0.52
C SER A 391 12.86 -0.71 1.08
N THR A 392 13.26 0.25 0.24
CA THR A 392 14.20 1.32 0.62
C THR A 392 13.63 2.22 1.70
N ILE A 393 12.35 2.59 1.64
CA ILE A 393 11.72 3.46 2.65
C ILE A 393 11.52 2.75 3.97
N THR A 394 11.06 1.51 3.92
CA THR A 394 10.90 0.71 5.14
C THR A 394 12.25 0.51 5.82
N PHE A 395 13.28 0.21 5.04
CA PHE A 395 14.62 -0.01 5.53
C PHE A 395 15.26 1.28 6.07
N ALA A 396 15.13 2.40 5.35
CA ALA A 396 15.57 3.72 5.82
C ALA A 396 14.94 4.08 7.17
N THR A 397 13.64 3.80 7.32
CA THR A 397 12.93 4.03 8.59
C THR A 397 13.52 3.20 9.71
N ILE A 398 13.65 1.88 9.52
CA ILE A 398 14.18 0.96 10.52
C ILE A 398 15.63 1.31 10.89
N MET A 399 16.47 1.56 9.90
CA MET A 399 17.87 1.93 10.12
C MET A 399 18.00 3.25 10.87
N THR A 400 17.20 4.26 10.53
CA THR A 400 17.22 5.55 11.22
C THR A 400 16.88 5.39 12.70
N ILE A 401 15.85 4.59 13.01
CA ILE A 401 15.48 4.27 14.40
C ILE A 401 16.64 3.61 15.14
N GLU A 402 17.24 2.57 14.55
CA GLU A 402 18.33 1.83 15.20
C GLU A 402 19.62 2.67 15.31
N ALA A 403 19.92 3.54 14.33
CA ALA A 403 21.05 4.46 14.38
C ALA A 403 20.89 5.48 15.51
N LEU A 404 19.71 6.12 15.62
CA LEU A 404 19.39 7.04 16.71
C LEU A 404 19.46 6.33 18.07
N ARG A 405 18.89 5.13 18.19
CA ARG A 405 18.98 4.33 19.42
C ARG A 405 20.43 4.11 19.83
N GLN A 406 21.29 3.70 18.92
CA GLN A 406 22.70 3.48 19.23
C GLN A 406 23.40 4.77 19.68
N ALA A 407 23.02 5.93 19.13
CA ALA A 407 23.57 7.23 19.50
C ALA A 407 23.19 7.64 20.94
N PHE A 408 21.99 7.30 21.40
CA PHE A 408 21.49 7.65 22.74
C PHE A 408 21.61 6.54 23.79
N THR A 409 22.13 5.36 23.43
CA THR A 409 22.34 4.28 24.40
C THR A 409 23.56 4.61 25.28
N PRO A 410 23.42 4.67 26.63
CA PRO A 410 24.54 4.93 27.53
C PRO A 410 25.63 3.86 27.38
N ARG A 411 26.89 4.27 27.25
CA ARG A 411 28.06 3.36 27.19
C ARG A 411 28.93 3.54 28.43
N SER A 412 29.48 2.44 28.94
CA SER A 412 30.35 2.46 30.13
C SER A 412 31.62 3.28 29.86
N ALA A 413 32.28 3.75 30.92
CA ALA A 413 33.52 4.52 30.81
C ALA A 413 34.70 3.67 30.28
N SER A 414 34.71 2.36 30.52
CA SER A 414 35.72 1.43 30.00
C SER A 414 35.63 1.23 28.49
N ASP A 415 34.42 1.33 27.93
CA ASP A 415 34.17 1.25 26.48
C ASP A 415 34.64 2.47 25.71
N ARG A 416 34.98 3.61 26.34
CA ARG A 416 35.38 4.85 25.62
C ARG A 416 36.84 4.87 25.17
N ARG A 417 37.69 3.99 25.70
CA ARG A 417 39.14 3.95 25.42
C ARG A 417 39.59 2.76 24.56
N SER A 418 38.69 1.87 24.15
CA SER A 418 39.04 0.64 23.41
C SER A 418 38.97 0.83 21.88
N TYR A 419 39.72 0.03 21.11
CA TYR A 419 39.60 -0.03 19.64
C TYR A 419 38.17 -0.37 19.17
N ALA A 420 37.43 -1.12 19.98
CA ALA A 420 36.01 -1.40 19.79
C ALA A 420 35.13 -0.13 19.82
N TRP A 421 35.58 0.94 20.49
CA TRP A 421 34.90 2.24 20.53
C TRP A 421 34.92 2.96 19.18
N TRP A 422 36.12 3.12 18.61
CA TRP A 422 36.32 3.74 17.30
C TRP A 422 35.59 2.94 16.22
N ARG A 423 35.71 1.61 16.27
CA ARG A 423 34.96 0.72 15.37
C ARG A 423 33.44 0.87 15.53
N GLY A 424 32.93 1.01 16.75
CA GLY A 424 31.51 1.25 17.02
C GLY A 424 31.01 2.61 16.52
N ARG A 425 31.81 3.67 16.65
CA ARG A 425 31.54 5.01 16.11
C ARG A 425 31.59 5.02 14.58
N CYS A 426 32.56 4.37 13.96
CA CYS A 426 32.66 4.21 12.51
C CYS A 426 31.48 3.39 11.97
N VAL A 427 31.07 2.34 12.65
CA VAL A 427 29.86 1.57 12.31
C VAL A 427 28.61 2.44 12.45
N GLN A 428 28.47 3.25 13.49
CA GLN A 428 27.35 4.19 13.63
C GLN A 428 27.33 5.27 12.55
N ALA A 429 28.49 5.85 12.24
CA ALA A 429 28.63 6.82 11.17
C ALA A 429 28.35 6.18 9.81
N ALA A 430 28.79 4.94 9.59
CA ALA A 430 28.44 4.15 8.41
C ALA A 430 26.96 3.82 8.36
N PHE A 431 26.32 3.46 9.48
CA PHE A 431 24.86 3.25 9.58
C PHE A 431 24.10 4.52 9.22
N PHE A 432 24.51 5.66 9.77
CA PHE A 432 23.87 6.95 9.51
C PHE A 432 24.11 7.41 8.08
N ALA A 433 25.36 7.35 7.59
CA ALA A 433 25.71 7.66 6.21
C ALA A 433 24.98 6.74 5.23
N LEU A 434 24.90 5.45 5.50
CA LEU A 434 24.19 4.49 4.68
C LEU A 434 22.67 4.71 4.75
N SER A 435 22.11 5.12 5.90
CA SER A 435 20.70 5.53 5.99
C SER A 435 20.43 6.79 5.18
N VAL A 436 21.33 7.77 5.22
CA VAL A 436 21.24 9.01 4.43
C VAL A 436 21.45 8.73 2.95
N VAL A 437 22.34 7.81 2.58
CA VAL A 437 22.52 7.35 1.20
C VAL A 437 21.32 6.54 0.75
N ILE A 438 20.71 5.69 1.57
CA ILE A 438 19.50 4.93 1.21
C ILE A 438 18.28 5.84 1.14
N MET A 439 18.16 6.82 2.04
CA MET A 439 17.16 7.87 1.89
C MET A 439 17.44 8.65 0.62
N GLY A 440 18.68 9.08 0.38
CA GLY A 440 19.10 9.77 -0.84
C GLY A 440 18.73 8.97 -2.08
N VAL A 441 19.16 7.73 -2.20
CA VAL A 441 18.85 6.82 -3.31
C VAL A 441 17.34 6.53 -3.37
N GLY A 442 16.69 6.15 -2.28
CA GLY A 442 15.26 5.87 -2.23
C GLY A 442 14.33 7.08 -2.43
N SER A 443 14.83 8.31 -2.27
CA SER A 443 14.05 9.56 -2.44
C SER A 443 14.50 10.44 -3.61
N LEU A 444 15.73 10.27 -4.12
CA LEU A 444 16.29 10.94 -5.30
C LEU A 444 16.16 10.08 -6.58
N LEU A 445 16.17 8.75 -6.48
CA LEU A 445 15.96 7.93 -7.69
C LEU A 445 14.52 8.04 -8.26
N PRO A 446 13.45 8.09 -7.43
CA PRO A 446 12.12 8.42 -7.94
C PRO A 446 11.98 9.88 -8.39
N PHE A 447 12.82 10.78 -7.85
CA PHE A 447 12.82 12.21 -8.16
C PHE A 447 13.24 12.46 -9.61
N GLU A 448 14.27 11.78 -10.11
CA GLU A 448 14.72 11.92 -11.51
C GLU A 448 13.82 11.20 -12.51
N HIS A 449 13.27 10.02 -12.18
CA HIS A 449 12.48 9.24 -13.14
C HIS A 449 11.05 9.73 -13.31
N PHE A 450 10.46 10.34 -12.28
CA PHE A 450 9.07 10.80 -12.35
C PHE A 450 8.93 12.34 -12.52
N GLY A 451 10.03 13.10 -12.57
CA GLY A 451 10.01 14.58 -12.55
C GLY A 451 9.59 15.18 -11.20
N ARG A 452 9.42 14.35 -10.17
CA ARG A 452 8.67 14.67 -8.96
C ARG A 452 9.54 15.38 -7.92
N GLY A 453 9.56 16.71 -7.95
CA GLY A 453 10.08 17.55 -6.88
C GLY A 453 9.47 17.22 -5.50
N GLY A 454 10.29 17.23 -4.43
CA GLY A 454 9.79 17.33 -3.05
C GLY A 454 9.41 16.03 -2.31
N THR A 455 10.02 14.89 -2.62
CA THR A 455 9.70 13.55 -2.07
C THR A 455 9.71 13.43 -0.53
N LEU A 456 10.47 14.28 0.17
CA LEU A 456 10.55 14.33 1.65
C LEU A 456 9.55 15.30 2.29
N PHE A 457 8.90 16.15 1.50
CA PHE A 457 7.92 17.12 2.00
C PHE A 457 6.53 16.46 2.05
N PRO A 458 5.61 17.00 2.88
CA PRO A 458 4.27 16.44 2.93
C PRO A 458 3.57 16.60 1.59
N THR A 459 2.47 15.85 1.43
CA THR A 459 1.43 16.10 0.42
C THR A 459 0.80 17.47 0.71
N LEU A 460 1.55 18.54 0.47
CA LEU A 460 1.11 19.92 0.62
C LEU A 460 0.72 20.44 -0.77
N PRO A 461 -0.37 21.22 -0.85
CA PRO A 461 -0.84 21.81 -2.10
C PRO A 461 0.17 22.77 -2.75
N ARG A 462 1.23 23.21 -2.06
CA ARG A 462 2.32 24.01 -2.68
C ARG A 462 3.01 23.28 -3.84
N TYR A 463 3.04 21.94 -3.85
CA TYR A 463 3.57 21.18 -4.97
C TYR A 463 2.59 21.05 -6.15
N ALA A 464 1.29 21.31 -5.93
CA ALA A 464 0.31 21.49 -7.00
C ALA A 464 0.39 22.89 -7.66
N THR A 465 1.18 23.81 -7.09
CA THR A 465 1.39 25.17 -7.61
C THR A 465 2.77 25.38 -8.24
N MET A 466 3.67 24.39 -8.24
CA MET A 466 4.96 24.52 -8.93
C MET A 466 4.77 24.39 -10.44
N PRO A 467 5.36 25.27 -11.28
CA PRO A 467 5.01 25.36 -12.70
C PRO A 467 5.60 24.25 -13.59
N THR A 468 6.25 23.23 -13.03
CA THR A 468 7.21 22.40 -13.79
C THR A 468 6.72 21.02 -14.21
N ASP A 469 5.58 20.52 -13.73
CA ASP A 469 4.99 19.29 -14.29
C ASP A 469 3.61 19.59 -14.88
N LYS A 470 3.44 19.26 -16.15
CA LYS A 470 2.23 19.55 -16.95
C LYS A 470 0.95 18.84 -16.45
N ASP A 471 1.02 17.96 -15.44
CA ASP A 471 -0.07 17.02 -15.09
C ASP A 471 -0.61 17.09 -13.64
N HIS A 472 -0.18 18.06 -12.82
CA HIS A 472 -0.43 18.01 -11.35
C HIS A 472 -0.90 19.33 -10.71
N LYS A 473 -1.56 20.21 -11.47
CA LYS A 473 -2.21 21.40 -10.90
C LYS A 473 -3.51 21.01 -10.18
N MET A 474 -3.92 21.82 -9.20
CA MET A 474 -5.30 21.76 -8.70
C MET A 474 -6.26 21.91 -9.89
N PRO A 475 -7.37 21.17 -9.92
CA PRO A 475 -8.24 21.19 -11.08
C PRO A 475 -8.81 22.58 -11.29
N THR A 476 -8.91 22.98 -12.56
CA THR A 476 -9.64 24.20 -12.93
C THR A 476 -11.13 24.03 -12.60
N PRO A 477 -11.90 25.13 -12.46
CA PRO A 477 -13.35 25.02 -12.27
C PRO A 477 -14.07 24.22 -13.37
N GLU A 478 -13.56 24.31 -14.61
CA GLU A 478 -14.05 23.52 -15.75
C GLU A 478 -13.77 22.03 -15.57
N GLU A 479 -12.54 21.67 -15.18
CA GLU A 479 -12.17 20.29 -14.87
C GLU A 479 -13.02 19.73 -13.73
N LYS A 480 -13.22 20.51 -12.65
CA LYS A 480 -14.07 20.12 -11.53
C LYS A 480 -15.48 19.77 -11.99
N LYS A 481 -16.10 20.63 -12.81
CA LYS A 481 -17.44 20.40 -13.35
C LYS A 481 -17.51 19.10 -14.19
N LEU A 482 -16.50 18.84 -15.02
CA LEU A 482 -16.43 17.61 -15.83
C LEU A 482 -16.37 16.34 -14.97
N TYR A 483 -15.67 16.37 -13.84
CA TYR A 483 -15.62 15.22 -12.92
C TYR A 483 -16.87 15.10 -12.05
N ASP A 484 -17.51 16.21 -11.69
CA ASP A 484 -18.81 16.16 -10.99
C ASP A 484 -19.88 15.53 -11.91
N GLN A 485 -19.86 15.82 -13.22
CA GLN A 485 -20.70 15.13 -14.21
C GLN A 485 -20.37 13.64 -14.35
N LEU A 486 -19.12 13.22 -14.14
CA LEU A 486 -18.78 11.78 -14.10
C LEU A 486 -19.53 11.10 -12.95
N VAL A 487 -19.62 11.74 -11.78
CA VAL A 487 -20.35 11.20 -10.62
C VAL A 487 -21.82 11.06 -10.95
N GLU A 488 -22.44 12.10 -11.51
CA GLU A 488 -23.85 12.08 -11.93
C GLU A 488 -24.13 10.94 -12.92
N VAL A 489 -23.37 10.89 -14.02
CA VAL A 489 -23.55 9.85 -15.06
C VAL A 489 -23.33 8.46 -14.50
N PHE A 490 -22.32 8.27 -13.63
CA PHE A 490 -22.03 6.98 -13.04
C PHE A 490 -23.13 6.52 -12.08
N ASP A 491 -23.57 7.39 -11.17
CA ASP A 491 -24.55 7.06 -10.15
C ASP A 491 -25.95 6.79 -10.76
N GLU A 492 -26.28 7.43 -11.88
CA GLU A 492 -27.50 7.13 -12.65
C GLU A 492 -27.42 5.82 -13.43
N ASN A 493 -26.21 5.35 -13.78
CA ASN A 493 -25.99 4.23 -14.70
C ASN A 493 -25.04 3.17 -14.13
N GLN A 494 -25.18 2.87 -12.83
CA GLN A 494 -24.27 1.98 -12.10
C GLN A 494 -24.10 0.61 -12.77
N GLY A 495 -22.86 0.31 -13.20
CA GLY A 495 -22.50 -0.94 -13.88
C GLY A 495 -23.00 -1.08 -15.32
N ALA A 496 -23.69 -0.08 -15.88
CA ALA A 496 -24.15 -0.10 -17.26
C ALA A 496 -23.05 0.35 -18.25
N PRO A 497 -23.04 -0.12 -19.50
CA PRO A 497 -22.10 0.33 -20.53
C PRO A 497 -22.31 1.81 -20.86
N VAL A 498 -21.45 2.69 -20.34
CA VAL A 498 -21.50 4.14 -20.56
C VAL A 498 -20.13 4.70 -20.95
N VAL A 499 -20.10 5.66 -21.88
CA VAL A 499 -18.87 6.32 -22.33
C VAL A 499 -19.11 7.78 -22.72
N PHE A 500 -18.20 8.67 -22.34
CA PHE A 500 -18.10 10.03 -22.87
C PHE A 500 -17.40 10.01 -24.22
N ILE A 501 -17.91 10.72 -25.22
CA ILE A 501 -17.31 10.88 -26.55
C ILE A 501 -17.56 12.31 -27.02
N ARG A 502 -16.51 13.09 -27.28
CA ARG A 502 -16.63 14.49 -27.75
C ARG A 502 -17.46 15.33 -26.81
N HIS A 503 -17.35 15.05 -25.51
CA HIS A 503 -18.01 15.82 -24.47
C HIS A 503 -17.09 16.95 -24.01
N ALA A 504 -15.86 16.64 -23.60
CA ALA A 504 -14.87 17.65 -23.23
C ALA A 504 -14.16 18.23 -24.46
N SER A 505 -13.82 19.51 -24.37
CA SER A 505 -12.98 20.21 -25.34
C SER A 505 -11.59 19.58 -25.46
N ASN A 506 -11.04 19.10 -24.34
CA ASN A 506 -9.80 18.34 -24.27
C ASN A 506 -10.08 16.84 -24.14
N LEU A 507 -9.62 16.09 -25.14
CA LEU A 507 -9.78 14.63 -25.28
C LEU A 507 -9.29 13.83 -24.08
N ALA A 508 -8.26 14.34 -23.40
CA ALA A 508 -7.66 13.65 -22.26
C ALA A 508 -8.65 13.51 -21.08
N PHE A 509 -9.58 14.46 -20.92
CA PHE A 509 -10.58 14.40 -19.83
C PHE A 509 -11.69 13.39 -20.09
N ASP A 510 -12.20 13.31 -21.33
CA ASP A 510 -13.13 12.23 -21.67
C ASP A 510 -12.45 10.88 -21.52
N GLY A 511 -11.18 10.79 -21.92
CA GLY A 511 -10.41 9.58 -21.76
C GLY A 511 -10.25 9.14 -20.31
N ASP A 512 -9.82 10.04 -19.42
CA ASP A 512 -9.61 9.71 -18.01
C ASP A 512 -10.92 9.31 -17.30
N ARG A 513 -12.03 10.02 -17.59
CA ARG A 513 -13.36 9.69 -17.08
C ARG A 513 -13.85 8.33 -17.59
N ASN A 514 -13.59 8.01 -18.85
CA ASN A 514 -13.95 6.71 -19.43
C ASN A 514 -13.18 5.54 -18.87
N ARG A 515 -11.96 5.74 -18.38
CA ARG A 515 -11.23 4.67 -17.68
C ARG A 515 -12.06 4.12 -16.53
N TYR A 516 -12.77 4.98 -15.82
CA TYR A 516 -13.71 4.56 -14.77
C TYR A 516 -14.89 3.81 -15.37
N LEU A 517 -15.66 4.48 -16.21
CA LEU A 517 -16.93 3.93 -16.72
C LEU A 517 -16.75 2.59 -17.42
N ILE A 518 -15.72 2.45 -18.25
CA ILE A 518 -15.43 1.21 -18.97
C ILE A 518 -15.08 0.08 -18.00
N GLN A 519 -14.24 0.33 -16.99
CA GLN A 519 -13.83 -0.74 -16.08
C GLN A 519 -14.97 -1.19 -15.15
N PHE A 520 -15.89 -0.30 -14.76
CA PHE A 520 -17.08 -0.66 -13.96
C PHE A 520 -18.20 -1.33 -14.77
N SER A 521 -18.27 -1.09 -16.08
CA SER A 521 -19.30 -1.65 -16.96
C SER A 521 -18.86 -2.92 -17.69
N ALA A 522 -17.57 -3.18 -17.75
CA ALA A 522 -17.04 -4.42 -18.29
C ALA A 522 -17.56 -5.61 -17.46
N PRO A 523 -18.13 -6.67 -18.09
CA PRO A 523 -18.06 -7.97 -17.46
C PRO A 523 -16.57 -8.25 -17.16
N THR A 524 -16.28 -9.08 -16.16
CA THR A 524 -14.91 -9.42 -15.73
C THR A 524 -13.98 -9.91 -16.84
N SER A 525 -14.48 -10.12 -18.07
CA SER A 525 -13.76 -10.36 -19.31
C SER A 525 -12.72 -9.28 -19.68
N TYR A 526 -11.57 -9.75 -20.14
CA TYR A 526 -10.40 -8.99 -20.58
C TYR A 526 -10.67 -8.05 -21.77
N ASP A 527 -11.55 -8.44 -22.70
CA ASP A 527 -11.74 -7.79 -24.00
C ASP A 527 -12.30 -6.36 -23.93
N VAL A 528 -13.11 -6.05 -22.92
CA VAL A 528 -13.61 -4.68 -22.70
C VAL A 528 -12.60 -3.85 -21.92
N ARG A 529 -11.95 -4.44 -20.91
CA ARG A 529 -10.99 -3.74 -20.04
C ARG A 529 -9.77 -3.23 -20.79
N ILE A 530 -9.34 -3.91 -21.85
CA ILE A 530 -8.20 -3.47 -22.67
C ILE A 530 -8.42 -2.06 -23.25
N HIS A 531 -9.68 -1.65 -23.47
CA HIS A 531 -10.02 -0.32 -23.98
C HIS A 531 -9.81 0.79 -22.93
N ALA A 532 -9.89 0.48 -21.63
CA ALA A 532 -9.62 1.46 -20.57
C ALA A 532 -8.14 1.85 -20.48
N TYR A 533 -7.22 0.97 -20.88
CA TYR A 533 -5.77 1.19 -20.76
C TYR A 533 -5.09 1.68 -22.03
N ARG A 534 -5.86 1.97 -23.10
CA ARG A 534 -5.29 2.52 -24.33
C ARG A 534 -4.83 3.96 -24.13
N GLU A 535 -3.86 4.40 -24.92
CA GLU A 535 -3.43 5.78 -24.95
C GLU A 535 -4.53 6.65 -25.59
N TRP A 536 -4.94 7.70 -24.89
CA TRP A 536 -6.04 8.57 -25.29
C TRP A 536 -5.46 9.72 -26.12
N HIS A 537 -5.23 9.47 -27.42
CA HIS A 537 -4.65 10.41 -28.39
C HIS A 537 -5.65 10.70 -29.54
N GLY A 538 -5.24 11.35 -30.64
CA GLY A 538 -6.16 11.75 -31.73
C GLY A 538 -7.10 10.65 -32.27
N ASP A 539 -6.68 9.38 -32.18
CA ASP A 539 -7.48 8.21 -32.58
C ASP A 539 -8.48 7.73 -31.52
N TYR A 540 -8.53 8.39 -30.36
CA TYR A 540 -9.39 8.06 -29.23
C TYR A 540 -10.84 7.84 -29.68
N TYR A 541 -11.38 8.75 -30.49
CA TYR A 541 -12.74 8.58 -30.96
C TYR A 541 -12.90 7.46 -31.97
N GLY A 542 -11.86 7.08 -32.71
CA GLY A 542 -11.85 5.87 -33.55
C GLY A 542 -12.02 4.58 -32.73
N MET A 543 -11.81 4.62 -31.41
CA MET A 543 -12.00 3.48 -30.52
C MET A 543 -13.48 3.19 -30.18
N LEU A 544 -14.41 4.08 -30.57
CA LEU A 544 -15.83 3.92 -30.27
C LEU A 544 -16.41 2.62 -30.84
N CYS A 545 -16.22 2.32 -32.13
CA CYS A 545 -16.81 1.10 -32.72
C CYS A 545 -16.24 -0.18 -32.09
N PRO A 546 -14.91 -0.35 -31.92
CA PRO A 546 -14.35 -1.52 -31.24
C PRO A 546 -14.88 -1.70 -29.82
N LEU A 547 -14.96 -0.62 -29.03
CA LEU A 547 -15.46 -0.66 -27.65
C LEU A 547 -16.94 -1.09 -27.59
N LEU A 548 -17.80 -0.46 -28.40
CA LEU A 548 -19.23 -0.78 -28.44
C LEU A 548 -19.48 -2.23 -28.89
N ARG A 549 -18.68 -2.74 -29.84
CA ARG A 549 -18.75 -4.14 -30.25
C ARG A 549 -18.29 -5.09 -29.14
N ALA A 550 -17.25 -4.73 -28.40
CA ALA A 550 -16.71 -5.53 -27.31
C ALA A 550 -17.69 -5.66 -26.14
N TRP A 551 -18.50 -4.62 -25.86
CA TRP A 551 -19.53 -4.70 -24.82
C TRP A 551 -20.65 -5.70 -25.10
N ASP A 552 -20.97 -5.89 -26.38
CA ASP A 552 -22.09 -6.71 -26.85
C ASP A 552 -23.40 -6.52 -26.06
N LYS A 553 -23.69 -5.28 -25.66
CA LYS A 553 -24.90 -4.86 -24.92
C LYS A 553 -25.38 -3.49 -25.40
N GLU A 554 -26.58 -3.08 -24.98
CA GLU A 554 -27.01 -1.69 -25.13
C GLU A 554 -26.06 -0.77 -24.36
N ALA A 555 -25.64 0.33 -24.99
CA ALA A 555 -24.70 1.27 -24.43
C ALA A 555 -25.21 2.71 -24.49
N THR A 556 -24.84 3.52 -23.50
CA THR A 556 -25.12 4.95 -23.48
C THR A 556 -23.85 5.72 -23.87
N VAL A 557 -23.95 6.58 -24.87
CA VAL A 557 -22.87 7.50 -25.26
C VAL A 557 -23.26 8.91 -24.84
N ILE A 558 -22.43 9.54 -24.02
CA ILE A 558 -22.57 10.93 -23.59
C ILE A 558 -21.71 11.82 -24.49
N THR A 559 -22.29 12.83 -25.11
CA THR A 559 -21.60 13.79 -26.01
C THR A 559 -22.00 15.22 -25.66
N SER A 560 -21.24 16.21 -26.12
CA SER A 560 -21.68 17.61 -26.12
C SER A 560 -22.66 17.88 -27.26
N THR A 561 -23.42 18.98 -27.19
CA THR A 561 -24.27 19.46 -28.29
C THR A 561 -23.47 19.70 -29.58
N GLU A 562 -22.25 20.24 -29.47
CA GLU A 562 -21.36 20.43 -30.63
C GLU A 562 -20.87 19.10 -31.22
N GLY A 563 -20.58 18.11 -30.38
CA GLY A 563 -20.13 16.78 -30.79
C GLY A 563 -21.24 15.89 -31.36
N TYR A 564 -22.51 16.24 -31.14
CA TYR A 564 -23.66 15.37 -31.41
C TYR A 564 -23.69 14.80 -32.83
N LYS A 565 -23.63 15.68 -33.85
CA LYS A 565 -23.73 15.27 -35.26
C LYS A 565 -22.62 14.28 -35.63
N THR A 566 -21.38 14.62 -35.31
CA THR A 566 -20.20 13.80 -35.62
C THR A 566 -20.23 12.46 -34.88
N THR A 567 -20.60 12.46 -33.60
CA THR A 567 -20.73 11.23 -32.81
C THR A 567 -21.86 10.34 -33.35
N ARG A 568 -22.98 10.92 -33.77
CA ARG A 568 -24.09 10.19 -34.38
C ARG A 568 -23.70 9.54 -35.71
N GLU A 569 -23.09 10.30 -36.62
CA GLU A 569 -22.59 9.79 -37.90
C GLU A 569 -21.60 8.63 -37.68
N GLN A 570 -20.76 8.72 -36.66
CA GLN A 570 -19.82 7.67 -36.31
C GLN A 570 -20.51 6.40 -35.80
N ILE A 571 -21.52 6.52 -34.93
CA ILE A 571 -22.32 5.39 -34.44
C ILE A 571 -23.06 4.70 -35.61
N ASP A 572 -23.63 5.48 -36.51
CA ASP A 572 -24.31 4.99 -37.72
C ASP A 572 -23.32 4.26 -38.63
N TYR A 573 -22.10 4.79 -38.82
CA TYR A 573 -21.02 4.12 -39.54
C TYR A 573 -20.59 2.79 -38.88
N CYS A 574 -20.61 2.71 -37.54
CA CYS A 574 -20.30 1.46 -36.84
C CYS A 574 -21.34 0.35 -37.09
N GLY A 575 -22.55 0.72 -37.56
CA GLY A 575 -23.70 -0.18 -37.71
C GLY A 575 -24.37 -0.56 -36.38
N LEU A 576 -24.32 0.32 -35.38
CA LEU A 576 -24.74 0.02 -34.00
C LEU A 576 -25.85 0.95 -33.47
N SER A 577 -26.51 1.71 -34.34
CA SER A 577 -27.48 2.75 -33.97
C SER A 577 -28.65 2.23 -33.12
N ASP A 578 -29.09 0.99 -33.36
CA ASP A 578 -30.20 0.36 -32.62
C ASP A 578 -29.79 -0.12 -31.22
N ARG A 579 -28.48 -0.14 -30.92
CA ARG A 579 -27.91 -0.60 -29.65
C ARG A 579 -27.30 0.53 -28.82
N VAL A 580 -27.40 1.78 -29.28
CA VAL A 580 -26.75 2.93 -28.64
C VAL A 580 -27.75 4.04 -28.34
N LYS A 581 -27.85 4.39 -27.05
CA LYS A 581 -28.55 5.59 -26.60
C LYS A 581 -27.55 6.76 -26.58
N LEU A 582 -27.74 7.74 -27.47
CA LEU A 582 -26.93 8.95 -27.50
C LEU A 582 -27.60 10.04 -26.63
N ILE A 583 -26.89 10.56 -25.64
CA ILE A 583 -27.35 11.62 -24.73
C ILE A 583 -26.42 12.82 -24.86
N THR A 584 -27.01 14.01 -24.97
CA THR A 584 -26.28 15.27 -24.91
C THR A 584 -26.22 15.78 -23.48
N LEU A 585 -25.01 16.07 -23.00
CA LEU A 585 -24.75 16.75 -21.74
C LEU A 585 -23.81 17.92 -22.04
N ASP A 586 -24.22 19.12 -21.66
CA ASP A 586 -23.44 20.33 -21.95
C ASP A 586 -22.69 20.83 -20.71
N ASN A 587 -21.61 21.55 -20.99
CA ASN A 587 -20.66 22.10 -20.01
C ASN A 587 -21.12 23.35 -19.29
#